data_AF-A0A943AVA7-F1
#
_entry.id   AF-A0A943AVA7-F1
#
_cell.length_a   1.000
_cell.length_b   1.000
_cell.length_c   1.000
_cell.angle_alpha   90.00
_cell.angle_beta   90.00
_cell.angle_gamma   90.00
#
_symmetry.space_group_name_H-M   'P 1'
#
loop_
_entity.id
_entity.type
_entity.pdbx_description
1 polymer ?
#
loop_
_entity_poly.entity_id
_entity_poly.type
_entity_poly.pdbx_seq_one_letter_code
_entity_poly.pdbx_strand_id
1 'polypeptide(L)'
;MDDEKMTLSQAIAKVQRSVTVPKARYNAFAKFSYRSFEDIVAALKEPCKEAGVALTLHDNICKVGDRYYVEATCTLFFVDGHGEKKEFKAYAREAEHKSGSDDAQVTGMASSYARKYALCGLFAIDGQSDPDALSDKPEKKPPESGGFTAKCKACGTAYAFESKEQYEEFKKHPGCCATPTWRVL
;
A
#
# COMPACT_ATOMS: atom_id res chain seq x y z
N MET A 1 -24.85 -36.08 -14.75
CA MET A 1 -23.56 -35.58 -14.26
C MET A 1 -23.88 -34.23 -13.67
N ASP A 2 -23.92 -34.11 -12.35
CA ASP A 2 -24.03 -32.81 -11.71
C ASP A 2 -22.74 -32.06 -12.01
N ASP A 3 -22.85 -30.99 -12.77
CA ASP A 3 -21.72 -30.11 -13.09
C ASP A 3 -21.31 -29.43 -11.78
N GLU A 4 -20.15 -29.80 -11.23
CA GLU A 4 -19.71 -29.30 -9.93
C GLU A 4 -19.43 -27.79 -10.05
N LYS A 5 -20.34 -26.98 -9.50
CA LYS A 5 -20.23 -25.52 -9.54
C LYS A 5 -19.05 -25.03 -8.72
N MET A 6 -18.37 -24.00 -9.23
CA MET A 6 -17.25 -23.35 -8.55
C MET A 6 -17.67 -22.81 -7.18
N THR A 7 -16.85 -23.01 -6.15
CA THR A 7 -17.06 -22.46 -4.81
C THR A 7 -16.63 -20.99 -4.71
N LEU A 8 -17.16 -20.24 -3.73
CA LEU A 8 -16.72 -18.84 -3.51
C LEU A 8 -15.22 -18.74 -3.25
N SER A 9 -14.61 -19.72 -2.57
CA SER A 9 -13.16 -19.74 -2.34
C SER A 9 -12.37 -19.82 -3.65
N GLN A 10 -12.82 -20.64 -4.60
CA GLN A 10 -12.23 -20.72 -5.94
C GLN A 10 -12.44 -19.42 -6.74
N ALA A 11 -13.62 -18.81 -6.62
CA ALA A 11 -13.93 -17.51 -7.24
C ALA A 11 -13.01 -16.40 -6.70
N ILE A 12 -12.87 -16.31 -5.38
CA ILE A 12 -11.97 -15.35 -4.70
C ILE A 12 -10.54 -15.56 -5.19
N ALA A 13 -10.06 -16.81 -5.20
CA ALA A 13 -8.71 -17.11 -5.66
C ALA A 13 -8.49 -16.74 -7.14
N LYS A 14 -9.52 -16.84 -7.99
CA LYS A 14 -9.47 -16.39 -9.38
C LYS A 14 -9.32 -14.88 -9.46
N VAL A 15 -10.11 -14.11 -8.71
CA VAL A 15 -10.02 -12.64 -8.64
C VAL A 15 -8.66 -12.21 -8.10
N GLN A 16 -8.18 -12.83 -7.02
CA GLN A 16 -6.88 -12.52 -6.39
C GLN A 16 -5.70 -12.66 -7.36
N ARG A 17 -5.75 -13.65 -8.27
CA ARG A 17 -4.69 -13.87 -9.26
C ARG A 17 -4.71 -12.89 -10.43
N SER A 18 -5.85 -12.29 -10.75
CA SER A 18 -5.99 -11.41 -11.91
C SER A 18 -6.02 -9.93 -11.54
N VAL A 19 -6.50 -9.56 -10.36
CA VAL A 19 -6.63 -8.16 -9.96
C VAL A 19 -5.26 -7.53 -9.73
N THR A 20 -5.01 -6.40 -10.40
CA THR A 20 -3.83 -5.56 -10.19
C THR A 20 -4.27 -4.12 -10.04
N VAL A 21 -3.86 -3.46 -8.95
CA VAL A 21 -4.22 -2.06 -8.68
C VAL A 21 -2.96 -1.23 -8.41
N PRO A 22 -2.44 -0.49 -9.40
CA PRO A 22 -1.27 0.35 -9.22
C PRO A 22 -1.55 1.53 -8.28
N LYS A 23 -0.53 2.00 -7.55
CA LYS A 23 -0.59 3.25 -6.76
C LYS A 23 -0.41 4.46 -7.70
N ALA A 24 -1.41 4.72 -8.54
CA ALA A 24 -1.34 5.73 -9.59
C ALA A 24 -1.52 7.17 -9.08
N ARG A 25 -1.99 7.36 -7.84
CA ARG A 25 -2.22 8.70 -7.26
C ARG A 25 -1.10 9.08 -6.31
N TYR A 26 -0.68 10.34 -6.31
CA TYR A 26 0.34 10.86 -5.41
C TYR A 26 -0.23 11.95 -4.51
N ASN A 27 -0.02 11.82 -3.19
CA ASN A 27 -0.33 12.87 -2.23
C ASN A 27 0.92 13.73 -2.02
N ALA A 28 0.90 14.96 -2.53
CA ALA A 28 2.04 15.88 -2.45
C ALA A 28 2.34 16.36 -1.02
N PHE A 29 1.30 16.53 -0.19
CA PHE A 29 1.45 16.99 1.19
C PHE A 29 2.11 15.93 2.07
N ALA A 30 1.63 14.70 2.00
CA ALA A 30 2.13 13.58 2.81
C ALA A 30 3.22 12.75 2.11
N LYS A 31 3.57 13.11 0.86
CA LYS A 31 4.65 12.53 0.05
C LYS A 31 4.58 11.01 -0.12
N PHE A 32 3.38 10.48 -0.37
CA PHE A 32 3.20 9.05 -0.64
C PHE A 32 2.26 8.81 -1.82
N SER A 33 2.50 7.71 -2.55
CA SER A 33 1.59 7.21 -3.57
C SER A 33 0.52 6.30 -2.96
N TYR A 34 -0.69 6.38 -3.49
CA TYR A 34 -1.84 5.62 -3.02
C TYR A 34 -2.74 5.19 -4.17
N ARG A 35 -3.67 4.30 -3.83
CA ARG A 35 -4.80 3.90 -4.66
C ARG A 35 -6.07 4.28 -3.92
N SER A 36 -6.98 4.93 -4.63
CA SER A 36 -8.27 5.33 -4.08
C SER A 36 -9.25 4.16 -4.03
N PHE A 37 -10.39 4.38 -3.36
CA PHE A 37 -11.48 3.41 -3.38
C PHE A 37 -12.00 3.21 -4.82
N GLU A 38 -12.13 4.29 -5.59
CA GLU A 38 -12.60 4.26 -6.97
C GLU A 38 -11.67 3.45 -7.87
N ASP A 39 -10.35 3.59 -7.68
CA ASP A 39 -9.36 2.83 -8.46
C ASP A 39 -9.49 1.32 -8.20
N ILE A 40 -9.70 0.93 -6.93
CA ILE A 40 -9.89 -0.47 -6.53
C ILE A 40 -11.19 -1.04 -7.10
N VAL A 41 -12.30 -0.31 -6.95
CA VAL A 41 -13.61 -0.74 -7.47
C VAL A 41 -13.55 -0.90 -8.98
N ALA A 42 -12.93 0.05 -9.70
CA ALA A 42 -12.77 -0.04 -11.15
C ALA A 42 -11.96 -1.27 -11.56
N ALA A 43 -10.85 -1.54 -10.89
CA ALA A 43 -9.98 -2.68 -11.18
C ALA A 43 -10.63 -4.04 -10.86
N LEU A 44 -11.60 -4.10 -9.95
CA LEU A 44 -12.32 -5.33 -9.60
C LEU A 44 -13.43 -5.72 -10.57
N LYS A 45 -13.92 -4.79 -11.42
CA LYS A 45 -15.08 -5.04 -12.29
C LYS A 45 -14.90 -6.25 -13.20
N GLU A 46 -13.81 -6.27 -13.98
CA GLU A 46 -13.57 -7.37 -14.93
C GLU A 46 -13.19 -8.69 -14.22
N PRO A 47 -12.28 -8.72 -13.23
CA PRO A 47 -12.00 -9.92 -12.45
C PRO A 47 -13.25 -10.56 -11.80
N CYS A 48 -14.12 -9.75 -11.18
CA CYS A 48 -15.35 -10.25 -10.56
C CYS A 48 -16.32 -10.81 -11.60
N LYS A 49 -16.46 -10.14 -12.75
CA LYS A 49 -17.27 -10.61 -13.88
C LYS A 49 -16.76 -11.96 -14.40
N GLU A 50 -15.45 -12.10 -14.63
CA GLU A 50 -14.85 -13.37 -15.07
C GLU A 50 -15.01 -14.50 -14.04
N ALA A 51 -15.05 -14.17 -12.75
CA ALA A 51 -15.28 -15.12 -11.67
C ALA A 51 -16.78 -15.37 -11.37
N GLY A 52 -17.70 -14.70 -12.07
CA GLY A 52 -19.14 -14.87 -11.87
C GLY A 52 -19.65 -14.38 -10.51
N VAL A 53 -18.94 -13.44 -9.88
CA VAL A 53 -19.29 -12.91 -8.56
C VAL A 53 -19.61 -11.41 -8.61
N ALA A 54 -20.43 -10.98 -7.68
CA ALA A 54 -20.68 -9.57 -7.39
C ALA A 54 -20.52 -9.32 -5.90
N LEU A 55 -20.37 -8.03 -5.54
CA LEU A 55 -20.26 -7.61 -4.16
C LEU A 55 -21.12 -6.40 -3.86
N THR A 56 -21.52 -6.25 -2.60
CA THR A 56 -22.16 -5.07 -2.05
C THR A 56 -21.37 -4.54 -0.86
N LEU A 57 -21.42 -3.23 -0.64
CA LEU A 57 -20.77 -2.56 0.49
C LEU A 57 -21.82 -1.85 1.33
N HIS A 58 -21.76 -2.06 2.64
CA HIS A 58 -22.58 -1.37 3.62
C HIS A 58 -21.69 -0.84 4.74
N ASP A 59 -21.94 0.39 5.18
CA ASP A 59 -21.21 0.98 6.30
C ASP A 59 -22.11 1.12 7.51
N ASN A 60 -21.54 0.89 8.68
CA ASN A 60 -22.16 1.14 9.97
C ASN A 60 -21.21 1.93 10.88
N ILE A 61 -21.77 2.61 11.89
CA ILE A 61 -20.98 3.31 12.91
C ILE A 61 -20.89 2.44 14.16
N CYS A 62 -19.67 2.23 14.63
CA CYS A 62 -19.37 1.47 15.84
C CYS A 62 -18.66 2.36 16.87
N LYS A 63 -19.21 2.43 18.08
CA LYS A 63 -18.53 3.06 19.21
C LYS A 63 -17.74 2.01 19.99
N VAL A 64 -16.43 2.23 20.13
CA VAL A 64 -15.52 1.36 20.90
C VAL A 64 -14.82 2.20 21.95
N GLY A 65 -15.22 2.04 23.21
CA GLY A 65 -14.83 2.95 24.29
C GLY A 65 -15.30 4.37 23.98
N ASP A 66 -14.37 5.31 23.94
CA ASP A 66 -14.64 6.73 23.66
C ASP A 66 -14.48 7.11 22.19
N ARG A 67 -14.29 6.14 21.28
CA ARG A 67 -13.98 6.39 19.87
C ARG A 67 -15.05 5.87 18.93
N TYR A 68 -15.28 6.61 17.85
CA TYR A 68 -16.11 6.17 16.72
C TYR A 68 -15.27 5.55 15.61
N TYR A 69 -15.80 4.46 15.04
CA TYR A 69 -15.25 3.75 13.90
C TYR A 69 -16.34 3.59 12.86
N VAL A 70 -15.96 3.74 11.59
CA VAL A 70 -16.78 3.25 10.48
C VAL A 70 -16.42 1.79 10.23
N GLU A 71 -17.39 0.88 10.37
CA GLU A 71 -17.31 -0.52 9.94
C GLU A 71 -17.84 -0.61 8.52
N ALA A 72 -17.01 -1.02 7.57
CA ALA A 72 -17.47 -1.38 6.23
C ALA A 72 -17.59 -2.90 6.12
N THR A 73 -18.78 -3.37 5.74
CA THR A 73 -19.07 -4.78 5.43
C THR A 73 -19.14 -4.95 3.91
N CYS A 74 -18.26 -5.77 3.36
CA CYS A 74 -18.29 -6.24 1.99
C CYS A 74 -18.93 -7.64 1.94
N THR A 75 -20.06 -7.78 1.25
CA THR A 75 -20.73 -9.06 1.03
C THR A 75 -20.47 -9.53 -0.38
N LEU A 76 -19.84 -10.69 -0.55
CA LEU A 76 -19.54 -11.33 -1.83
C LEU A 76 -20.52 -12.49 -2.09
N PHE A 77 -21.00 -12.62 -3.33
CA PHE A 77 -21.95 -13.65 -3.74
C PHE A 77 -21.84 -13.96 -5.23
N PHE A 78 -22.30 -15.15 -5.63
CA PHE A 78 -22.42 -15.52 -7.04
C PHE A 78 -23.61 -14.83 -7.71
N VAL A 79 -23.44 -14.40 -8.96
CA VAL A 79 -24.48 -13.65 -9.69
C VAL A 79 -25.68 -14.50 -10.09
N ASP A 80 -25.49 -15.81 -10.27
CA ASP A 80 -26.56 -16.79 -10.53
C ASP A 80 -27.23 -17.30 -9.23
N GLY A 81 -26.80 -16.79 -8.07
CA GLY A 81 -27.41 -17.06 -6.77
C GLY A 81 -27.09 -18.42 -6.15
N HIS A 82 -26.16 -19.21 -6.72
CA HIS A 82 -25.75 -20.46 -6.08
C HIS A 82 -24.79 -20.22 -4.91
N GLY A 83 -24.71 -21.20 -4.00
CA GLY A 83 -23.81 -21.14 -2.85
C GLY A 83 -24.20 -20.10 -1.80
N GLU A 84 -23.44 -20.08 -0.71
CA GLU A 84 -23.63 -19.10 0.36
C GLU A 84 -22.92 -17.77 0.05
N LYS A 85 -23.34 -16.70 0.74
CA LYS A 85 -22.65 -15.40 0.68
C LYS A 85 -21.51 -15.38 1.69
N LYS A 86 -20.49 -14.57 1.44
CA LYS A 86 -19.37 -14.36 2.38
C LYS A 86 -19.19 -12.89 2.71
N GLU A 87 -19.04 -12.59 4.00
CA GLU A 87 -18.87 -11.22 4.49
C GLU A 87 -17.45 -10.96 4.96
N PHE A 88 -16.96 -9.76 4.67
CA PHE A 88 -15.66 -9.26 5.09
C PHE A 88 -15.83 -7.89 5.67
N LYS A 89 -15.38 -7.72 6.91
CA LYS A 89 -15.51 -6.47 7.65
C LYS A 89 -14.14 -5.81 7.82
N ALA A 90 -14.11 -4.50 7.69
CA ALA A 90 -12.96 -3.70 8.05
C ALA A 90 -13.38 -2.39 8.69
N TYR A 91 -12.47 -1.79 9.44
CA TYR A 91 -12.75 -0.63 10.27
C TYR A 91 -11.81 0.51 9.94
N ALA A 92 -12.32 1.73 10.03
CA ALA A 92 -11.49 2.94 10.05
C ALA A 92 -11.96 3.84 11.18
N ARG A 93 -11.00 4.30 11.98
CA ARG A 93 -11.29 5.22 13.08
C ARG A 93 -11.67 6.59 12.51
N GLU A 94 -12.79 7.12 12.97
CA GLU A 94 -13.17 8.50 12.73
C GLU A 94 -12.32 9.43 13.61
N ALA A 95 -11.79 10.50 13.03
CA ALA A 95 -11.00 11.45 13.81
C ALA A 95 -11.93 12.38 14.60
N GLU A 96 -11.72 12.54 15.91
CA GLU A 96 -12.51 13.47 16.73
C GLU A 96 -12.43 14.92 16.22
N HIS A 97 -11.25 15.30 15.72
CA HIS A 97 -11.07 16.55 14.99
C HIS A 97 -10.02 16.36 13.90
N LYS A 98 -10.32 16.87 12.70
CA LYS A 98 -9.35 17.04 11.63
C LYS A 98 -9.38 18.51 11.21
N SER A 99 -8.38 19.27 11.64
CA SER A 99 -8.29 20.72 11.41
C SER A 99 -8.51 21.06 9.93
N GLY A 100 -9.56 21.85 9.64
CA GLY A 100 -9.89 22.30 8.28
C GLY A 100 -10.81 21.38 7.47
N SER A 101 -11.40 20.34 8.07
CA SER A 101 -12.46 19.53 7.44
C SER A 101 -13.79 19.70 8.18
N ASP A 102 -14.90 19.74 7.44
CA ASP A 102 -16.24 19.68 8.01
C ASP A 102 -16.57 18.24 8.48
N ASP A 103 -17.46 18.09 9.46
CA ASP A 103 -17.75 16.81 10.14
C ASP A 103 -18.18 15.73 9.14
N ALA A 104 -19.03 16.09 8.16
CA ALA A 104 -19.45 15.17 7.10
C ALA A 104 -18.27 14.64 6.26
N GLN A 105 -17.22 15.45 6.06
CA GLN A 105 -16.02 15.02 5.35
C GLN A 105 -15.19 14.04 6.20
N VAL A 106 -15.18 14.19 7.52
CA VAL A 106 -14.46 13.31 8.44
C VAL A 106 -15.02 11.89 8.36
N THR A 107 -16.34 11.73 8.50
CA THR A 107 -16.99 10.42 8.37
C THR A 107 -16.82 9.85 6.96
N GLY A 108 -16.96 10.68 5.92
CA GLY A 108 -16.79 10.25 4.53
C GLY A 108 -15.39 9.73 4.21
N MET A 109 -14.35 10.35 4.79
CA MET A 109 -12.98 9.85 4.70
C MET A 109 -12.85 8.51 5.42
N ALA A 110 -13.35 8.38 6.65
CA ALA A 110 -13.29 7.12 7.41
C ALA A 110 -14.00 5.98 6.66
N SER A 111 -15.21 6.21 6.14
CA SER A 111 -15.94 5.27 5.28
C SER A 111 -15.10 4.80 4.09
N SER A 112 -14.47 5.74 3.37
CA SER A 112 -13.60 5.42 2.23
C SER A 112 -12.40 4.54 2.62
N TYR A 113 -11.81 4.76 3.80
CA TYR A 113 -10.74 3.91 4.33
C TYR A 113 -11.24 2.52 4.73
N ALA A 114 -12.37 2.43 5.44
CA ALA A 114 -12.95 1.16 5.87
C ALA A 114 -13.30 0.28 4.66
N ARG A 115 -13.99 0.83 3.65
CA ARG A 115 -14.34 0.11 2.41
C ARG A 115 -13.11 -0.36 1.65
N LYS A 116 -12.07 0.49 1.55
CA LYS A 116 -10.79 0.12 0.95
C LYS A 116 -10.17 -1.08 1.67
N TYR A 117 -10.12 -1.06 3.00
CA TYR A 117 -9.56 -2.16 3.77
C TYR A 117 -10.38 -3.45 3.66
N ALA A 118 -11.71 -3.36 3.60
CA ALA A 118 -12.57 -4.52 3.38
C ALA A 118 -12.29 -5.17 2.02
N LEU A 119 -12.18 -4.37 0.95
CA LEU A 119 -11.85 -4.87 -0.40
C LEU A 119 -10.42 -5.40 -0.49
N CYS A 120 -9.44 -4.71 0.10
CA CYS A 120 -8.06 -5.18 0.15
C CYS A 120 -7.94 -6.51 0.89
N GLY A 121 -8.62 -6.66 2.04
CA GLY A 121 -8.60 -7.89 2.83
C GLY A 121 -9.30 -9.05 2.12
N LEU A 122 -10.43 -8.80 1.45
CA LEU A 122 -11.15 -9.81 0.68
C LEU A 122 -10.34 -10.34 -0.52
N PHE A 123 -9.73 -9.43 -1.29
CA PHE A 123 -9.07 -9.77 -2.56
C PHE A 123 -7.54 -9.74 -2.50
N ALA A 124 -6.95 -9.78 -1.29
CA ALA A 124 -5.49 -9.75 -1.10
C ALA A 124 -4.80 -8.66 -1.94
N ILE A 125 -5.41 -7.47 -2.00
CA ILE A 125 -4.87 -6.35 -2.80
C ILE A 125 -3.76 -5.69 -1.98
N ASP A 126 -2.57 -6.27 -2.05
CA ASP A 126 -1.41 -5.88 -1.26
C ASP A 126 -0.93 -4.48 -1.64
N GLY A 127 -0.61 -3.68 -0.63
CA GLY A 127 0.15 -2.45 -0.83
C GLY A 127 1.60 -2.84 -1.13
N GLN A 128 2.09 -2.58 -2.35
CA GLN A 128 3.50 -2.76 -2.75
C GLN A 128 4.48 -1.84 -1.99
N SER A 129 4.12 -1.35 -0.80
CA SER A 129 5.02 -0.57 0.04
C SER A 129 4.66 -0.89 1.47
N ASP A 130 5.37 -1.86 2.02
CA ASP A 130 5.56 -2.02 3.44
C ASP A 130 6.16 -0.70 3.98
N PRO A 131 5.53 -0.02 4.95
CA PRO A 131 6.13 1.16 5.58
C PRO A 131 7.45 0.85 6.32
N ASP A 132 7.70 -0.42 6.65
CA ASP A 132 8.97 -0.93 7.19
C ASP A 132 9.93 -1.41 6.10
N ALA A 133 9.52 -1.41 4.82
CA ALA A 133 10.48 -1.52 3.74
C ALA A 133 11.38 -0.29 3.82
N LEU A 134 12.58 -0.50 4.38
CA LEU A 134 13.70 0.42 4.31
C LEU A 134 13.72 0.98 2.90
N SER A 135 13.23 2.21 2.76
CA SER A 135 13.03 2.82 1.46
C SER A 135 14.29 2.64 0.64
N ASP A 136 14.23 1.89 -0.47
CA ASP A 136 15.22 1.93 -1.54
C ASP A 136 15.15 3.32 -2.16
N LYS A 137 15.56 4.33 -1.38
CA LYS A 137 15.89 5.63 -1.93
C LYS A 137 17.00 5.36 -2.92
N PRO A 138 16.85 5.75 -4.19
CA PRO A 138 17.92 5.58 -5.16
C PRO A 138 19.21 6.12 -4.55
N GLU A 139 20.25 5.30 -4.56
CA GLU A 139 21.52 5.68 -3.94
C GLU A 139 21.96 7.02 -4.51
N LYS A 140 22.22 7.98 -3.63
CA LYS A 140 22.71 9.29 -4.04
C LYS A 140 23.99 9.08 -4.82
N LYS A 141 24.07 9.64 -6.02
CA LYS A 141 25.32 9.70 -6.77
C LYS A 141 26.18 10.83 -6.18
N PRO A 142 27.52 10.71 -6.26
CA PRO A 142 28.39 11.85 -6.00
C PRO A 142 27.97 13.05 -6.86
N PRO A 143 27.86 14.26 -6.28
CA PRO A 143 27.58 15.46 -7.06
C PRO A 143 28.69 15.70 -8.11
N GLU A 144 28.33 16.36 -9.21
CA GLU A 144 29.30 16.68 -10.28
C GLU A 144 30.26 17.81 -9.90
N SER A 145 29.90 18.63 -8.91
CA SER A 145 30.74 19.68 -8.36
C SER A 145 30.44 19.93 -6.87
N GLY A 146 31.48 20.31 -6.13
CA GLY A 146 31.41 20.57 -4.70
C GLY A 146 31.64 19.34 -3.82
N GLY A 147 31.88 19.61 -2.53
CA GLY A 147 32.18 18.58 -1.55
C GLY A 147 30.95 17.79 -1.08
N PHE A 148 31.15 16.53 -0.71
CA PHE A 148 30.13 15.64 -0.19
C PHE A 148 30.70 14.68 0.85
N THR A 149 29.82 13.99 1.56
CA THR A 149 30.22 12.96 2.54
C THR A 149 29.74 11.60 2.06
N ALA A 150 30.61 10.58 2.16
CA ALA A 150 30.21 9.19 1.97
C ALA A 150 30.51 8.38 3.24
N LYS A 151 29.67 7.39 3.51
CA LYS A 151 29.83 6.45 4.62
C LYS A 151 30.09 5.05 4.11
N CYS A 152 30.98 4.33 4.79
CA CYS A 152 31.15 2.90 4.60
C CYS A 152 29.89 2.19 5.10
N LYS A 153 29.26 1.37 4.26
CA LYS A 153 28.10 0.56 4.64
C LYS A 153 28.48 -0.58 5.60
N ALA A 154 29.75 -1.00 5.62
CA ALA A 154 30.21 -2.10 6.46
C ALA A 154 30.51 -1.67 7.90
N CYS A 155 31.26 -0.57 8.10
CA CYS A 155 31.68 -0.12 9.44
C CYS A 155 31.08 1.21 9.88
N GLY A 156 30.36 1.91 8.99
CA GLY A 156 29.73 3.19 9.30
C GLY A 156 30.66 4.42 9.27
N THR A 157 31.98 4.23 9.10
CA THR A 157 32.94 5.33 9.04
C THR A 157 32.61 6.30 7.91
N ALA A 158 32.58 7.59 8.23
CA ALA A 158 32.28 8.68 7.31
C ALA A 158 33.55 9.37 6.83
N TYR A 159 33.59 9.72 5.54
CA TYR A 159 34.66 10.48 4.92
C TYR A 159 34.06 11.64 4.13
N ALA A 160 34.66 12.81 4.25
CA ALA A 160 34.32 13.97 3.45
C ALA A 160 35.26 14.03 2.23
N PHE A 161 34.69 14.36 1.08
CA PHE A 161 35.38 14.51 -0.18
C PHE A 161 35.08 15.90 -0.73
N GLU A 162 36.06 16.55 -1.31
CA GLU A 162 35.95 17.87 -1.96
C GLU A 162 35.51 17.75 -3.42
N SER A 163 35.73 16.57 -4.02
CA SER A 163 35.33 16.27 -5.40
C SER A 163 35.05 14.78 -5.63
N LYS A 164 34.41 14.47 -6.76
CA LYS A 164 34.14 13.09 -7.19
C LYS A 164 35.42 12.32 -7.50
N GLU A 165 36.43 12.99 -8.05
CA GLU A 165 37.73 12.40 -8.39
C GLU A 165 38.45 11.92 -7.13
N GLN A 166 38.42 12.71 -6.06
CA GLN A 166 38.99 12.33 -4.76
C GLN A 166 38.32 11.07 -4.19
N TYR A 167 36.99 10.96 -4.36
CA TYR A 167 36.22 9.81 -3.90
C TYR A 167 36.50 8.53 -4.71
N GLU A 168 36.60 8.63 -6.04
CA GLU A 168 36.93 7.46 -6.88
C GLU A 168 38.37 6.98 -6.66
N GLU A 169 39.31 7.88 -6.40
CA GLU A 169 40.69 7.50 -6.03
C GLU A 169 40.73 6.81 -4.67
N PHE A 170 40.03 7.36 -3.67
CA PHE A 170 39.93 6.77 -2.34
C PHE A 170 39.31 5.36 -2.35
N LYS A 171 38.39 5.07 -3.26
CA LYS A 171 37.77 3.74 -3.42
C LYS A 171 38.76 2.64 -3.83
N LYS A 172 39.90 2.99 -4.44
CA LYS A 172 40.94 2.02 -4.84
C LYS A 172 41.74 1.52 -3.63
N HIS A 173 41.95 2.39 -2.63
CA HIS A 173 42.72 2.09 -1.42
C HIS A 173 42.00 2.61 -0.17
N PRO A 174 40.86 2.01 0.20
CA PRO A 174 40.06 2.49 1.31
C PRO A 174 40.71 2.15 2.66
N GLY A 175 40.81 3.13 3.56
CA GLY A 175 41.49 2.97 4.85
C GLY A 175 40.69 2.31 5.99
N CYS A 176 39.44 1.87 5.75
CA CYS A 176 38.55 1.40 6.83
C CYS A 176 38.26 -0.10 6.87
N CYS A 177 38.10 -0.76 5.71
CA CYS A 177 37.69 -2.16 5.59
C CYS A 177 38.36 -2.80 4.38
N ALA A 178 38.46 -4.14 4.35
CA ALA A 178 39.04 -4.87 3.22
C ALA A 178 38.19 -4.78 1.93
N THR A 179 36.85 -4.71 2.05
CA THR A 179 35.91 -4.62 0.91
C THR A 179 34.74 -3.66 1.22
N PRO A 180 35.00 -2.36 1.42
CA PRO A 180 33.96 -1.42 1.79
C PRO A 180 33.04 -1.12 0.60
N THR A 181 31.74 -1.22 0.84
CA THR A 181 30.73 -0.61 -0.03
C THR A 181 30.34 0.76 0.53
N TRP A 182 30.03 1.72 -0.34
CA TRP A 182 29.91 3.13 0.04
C TRP A 182 28.50 3.66 -0.21
N ARG A 183 28.04 4.56 0.66
CA ARG A 183 26.77 5.31 0.52
C ARG A 183 27.06 6.80 0.61
N VAL A 184 26.75 7.55 -0.45
CA VAL A 184 26.79 9.02 -0.45
C VAL A 184 25.60 9.56 0.35
N LEU A 185 25.85 10.57 1.18
CA LEU A 185 24.86 11.15 2.09
C LEU A 185 24.08 12.32 1.52
#